data_AF-A0A8K0P8J1-F1
#
_entry.id   AF-A0A8K0P8J1-F1
#
_cell.length_a   1.000
_cell.length_b   1.000
_cell.length_c   1.000
_cell.angle_alpha   90.00
_cell.angle_beta   90.00
_cell.angle_gamma   90.00
#
_symmetry.space_group_name_H-M   'P 1'
#
loop_
_entity.id
_entity.type
_entity.pdbx_description
1 polymer ?
#
loop_
_entity_poly.entity_id
_entity_poly.type
_entity_poly.pdbx_seq_one_letter_code
_entity_poly.pdbx_strand_id
1 'polypeptide(L)'
;MKGFSRENVKTFFDIYEPLLEMVNHDPKRLYNYDETGITIVQPKTTKVIALKGKRQVGAVSSAERGSLITVVTCMSATGHFKQPDLTNKKLELLDGAPNGSRAAYHKSGWIESETFRTWFQEQFLDGVKPTKEEPMILVLDGHCSHTRNLPLLESAKENGVHIVSLPPHCSHKMQPFERAFMYPLKTYYGQEIEKWLEQHEGRVVTHFQVAMLFAEAYKKSATVTTADNSKFLMSLINMRKNQRMIRTIDLLGRKMVDSAESGNRQGDPEDSACPSSTEINPIRQEQSASAWTQWHPTTCKPNCSSTTG
;
A
#
# COMPACT_ATOMS: atom_id res chain seq x y z
N MET A 1 -18.95 -7.86 8.83
CA MET A 1 -18.81 -6.77 7.85
C MET A 1 -18.78 -7.37 6.44
N LYS A 2 -19.67 -6.96 5.52
CA LYS A 2 -19.67 -7.44 4.11
C LYS A 2 -18.66 -6.61 3.31
N GLY A 3 -17.44 -7.09 3.11
CA GLY A 3 -16.37 -6.34 2.42
C GLY A 3 -16.57 -6.22 0.91
N PHE A 4 -16.70 -7.36 0.23
CA PHE A 4 -16.89 -7.44 -1.22
C PHE A 4 -18.39 -7.61 -1.55
N SER A 5 -19.10 -6.48 -1.71
CA SER A 5 -20.52 -6.45 -2.10
C SER A 5 -20.74 -5.62 -3.38
N ARG A 6 -21.87 -5.81 -4.05
CA ARG A 6 -22.21 -5.08 -5.28
C ARG A 6 -22.30 -3.57 -5.03
N GLU A 7 -22.82 -3.20 -3.87
CA GLU A 7 -22.99 -1.83 -3.42
C GLU A 7 -21.63 -1.17 -3.22
N ASN A 8 -20.71 -1.81 -2.48
CA ASN A 8 -19.36 -1.28 -2.24
C ASN A 8 -18.57 -1.11 -3.54
N VAL A 9 -18.67 -2.08 -4.45
CA VAL A 9 -18.03 -2.00 -5.77
C VAL A 9 -18.65 -0.88 -6.60
N LYS A 10 -19.97 -0.72 -6.58
CA LYS A 10 -20.66 0.37 -7.27
C LYS A 10 -20.21 1.73 -6.74
N THR A 11 -20.22 1.93 -5.42
CA THR A 11 -19.79 3.18 -4.78
C THR A 11 -18.36 3.54 -5.16
N PHE A 12 -17.45 2.56 -5.21
CA PHE A 12 -16.09 2.79 -5.68
C PHE A 12 -16.07 3.32 -7.12
N PHE A 13 -16.82 2.71 -8.04
CA PHE A 13 -16.86 3.15 -9.44
C PHE A 13 -17.57 4.49 -9.64
N ASP A 14 -18.59 4.78 -8.83
CA ASP A 14 -19.27 6.09 -8.85
C ASP A 14 -18.30 7.24 -8.49
N ILE A 15 -17.23 6.97 -7.72
CA ILE A 15 -16.16 7.93 -7.40
C ILE A 15 -15.03 7.86 -8.43
N TYR A 16 -14.62 6.66 -8.82
CA TYR A 16 -13.43 6.44 -9.63
C TYR A 16 -13.61 6.81 -11.11
N GLU A 17 -14.79 6.56 -11.70
CA GLU A 17 -15.07 6.88 -13.11
C GLU A 17 -14.95 8.39 -13.40
N PRO A 18 -15.57 9.30 -12.62
CA PRO A 18 -15.41 10.74 -12.84
C PRO A 18 -13.96 11.24 -12.72
N LEU A 19 -13.16 10.63 -11.83
CA LEU A 19 -11.75 10.98 -11.70
C LEU A 19 -10.96 10.57 -12.93
N LEU A 20 -11.25 9.39 -13.49
CA LEU A 20 -10.63 8.94 -14.74
C LEU A 20 -11.00 9.85 -15.92
N GLU A 21 -12.24 10.30 -16.00
CA GLU A 21 -12.68 11.28 -17.01
C GLU A 21 -11.95 12.61 -16.85
N MET A 22 -11.78 13.10 -15.61
CA MET A 22 -11.04 14.33 -15.30
C MET A 22 -9.60 14.30 -15.81
N VAL A 23 -8.92 13.16 -15.70
CA VAL A 23 -7.54 12.99 -16.20
C VAL A 23 -7.50 12.52 -17.66
N ASN A 24 -8.63 12.58 -18.38
CA ASN A 24 -8.78 12.12 -19.77
C ASN A 24 -8.28 10.69 -20.00
N HIS A 25 -8.46 9.82 -18.99
CA HIS A 25 -7.95 8.46 -18.98
C HIS A 25 -6.45 8.36 -19.32
N ASP A 26 -5.63 9.35 -18.96
CA ASP A 26 -4.18 9.28 -19.16
C ASP A 26 -3.56 8.29 -18.14
N PRO A 27 -3.01 7.15 -18.58
CA PRO A 27 -2.40 6.17 -17.68
C PRO A 27 -1.18 6.70 -16.92
N LYS A 28 -0.54 7.79 -17.39
CA LYS A 28 0.56 8.43 -16.68
C LYS A 28 0.10 9.09 -15.39
N ARG A 29 -1.18 9.45 -15.32
CA ARG A 29 -1.81 10.15 -14.19
C ARG A 29 -2.39 9.21 -13.15
N LEU A 30 -2.33 7.89 -13.36
CA LEU A 30 -2.84 6.89 -12.44
C LEU A 30 -1.70 6.11 -11.78
N TYR A 31 -1.63 6.18 -10.45
CA TYR A 31 -0.71 5.41 -9.63
C TYR A 31 -1.46 4.44 -8.73
N ASN A 32 -0.86 3.28 -8.48
CA ASN A 32 -1.30 2.33 -7.47
C ASN A 32 -0.21 2.21 -6.40
N TYR A 33 -0.62 2.35 -5.15
CA TYR A 33 0.18 2.19 -3.95
C TYR A 33 -0.28 0.94 -3.21
N ASP A 34 0.69 0.14 -2.77
CA ASP A 34 0.39 -1.09 -2.06
C ASP A 34 1.53 -1.49 -1.12
N GLU A 35 1.15 -2.13 -0.02
CA GLU A 35 2.06 -2.59 1.03
C GLU A 35 2.15 -4.10 1.01
N THR A 36 3.37 -4.63 1.14
CA THR A 36 3.56 -6.07 1.32
C THR A 36 4.54 -6.36 2.44
N GLY A 37 4.21 -7.38 3.22
CA GLY A 37 5.17 -8.03 4.10
C GLY A 37 6.17 -8.87 3.29
N ILE A 38 7.45 -8.68 3.54
CA ILE A 38 8.51 -9.62 3.17
C ILE A 38 9.20 -10.13 4.44
N THR A 39 9.64 -11.38 4.40
CA THR A 39 10.23 -12.06 5.57
C THR A 39 11.52 -12.75 5.19
N ILE A 40 12.36 -13.06 6.18
CA ILE A 40 13.56 -13.89 5.98
C ILE A 40 13.26 -15.32 5.49
N VAL A 41 12.00 -15.75 5.55
CA VAL A 41 11.50 -17.03 5.03
C VAL A 41 10.91 -16.81 3.65
N GLN A 42 11.08 -17.79 2.75
CA GLN A 42 10.49 -17.72 1.41
C GLN A 42 8.97 -17.56 1.50
N PRO A 43 8.38 -16.47 0.94
CA PRO A 43 6.93 -16.35 0.90
C PRO A 43 6.31 -17.33 -0.11
N LYS A 44 7.11 -17.78 -1.09
CA LYS A 44 6.77 -18.82 -2.06
C LYS A 44 7.99 -19.69 -2.30
N THR A 45 7.78 -20.99 -2.31
CA THR A 45 8.79 -21.96 -2.66
C THR A 45 8.71 -22.36 -4.12
N THR A 46 9.85 -22.62 -4.74
CA THR A 46 9.91 -23.15 -6.10
C THR A 46 9.29 -24.55 -6.14
N LYS A 47 8.49 -24.81 -7.17
CA LYS A 47 7.89 -26.14 -7.36
C LYS A 47 8.98 -27.12 -7.78
N VAL A 48 9.13 -28.21 -7.03
CA VAL A 48 10.09 -29.29 -7.32
C VAL A 48 9.40 -30.41 -8.08
N ILE A 49 10.02 -30.91 -9.14
CA ILE A 49 9.58 -32.12 -9.86
C ILE A 49 10.23 -33.32 -9.21
N ALA A 50 9.44 -34.30 -8.78
CA ALA A 50 9.91 -35.55 -8.20
C ALA A 50 9.28 -36.76 -8.88
N LEU A 51 9.99 -37.89 -8.87
CA LEU A 51 9.49 -39.16 -9.39
C LEU A 51 8.24 -39.61 -8.62
N LYS A 52 7.25 -40.12 -9.35
CA LYS A 52 6.01 -40.66 -8.78
C LYS A 52 6.34 -41.74 -7.72
N GLY A 53 5.89 -41.53 -6.49
CA GLY A 53 6.12 -42.44 -5.36
C GLY A 53 7.22 -41.99 -4.38
N LYS A 54 7.99 -40.93 -4.67
CA LYS A 54 8.89 -40.33 -3.69
C LYS A 54 8.11 -39.51 -2.67
N ARG A 55 8.17 -39.92 -1.40
CA ARG A 55 7.46 -39.27 -0.28
C ARG A 55 8.27 -38.16 0.38
N GLN A 56 9.60 -38.18 0.26
CA GLN A 56 10.48 -37.16 0.80
C GLN A 56 11.05 -36.34 -0.35
N VAL A 57 10.52 -35.12 -0.51
CA VAL A 57 10.99 -34.11 -1.44
C VAL A 57 11.37 -32.90 -0.59
N GLY A 58 12.67 -32.65 -0.46
CA GLY A 58 13.18 -31.56 0.37
C GLY A 58 13.18 -30.23 -0.37
N ALA A 59 12.86 -29.16 0.34
CA ALA A 59 13.13 -27.79 -0.08
C ALA A 59 13.88 -27.11 1.08
N VAL A 60 14.91 -26.32 0.77
CA VAL A 60 15.66 -25.59 1.80
C VAL A 60 14.81 -24.41 2.26
N SER A 61 14.48 -24.36 3.54
CA SER A 61 13.83 -23.21 4.16
C SER A 61 14.84 -22.43 4.98
N SER A 62 14.76 -21.09 4.93
CA SER A 62 15.67 -20.21 5.65
C SER A 62 15.50 -20.26 7.18
N ALA A 63 14.25 -20.30 7.68
CA ALA A 63 13.94 -20.33 9.11
C ALA A 63 12.49 -20.78 9.39
N GLU A 64 12.16 -21.10 10.65
CA GLU A 64 10.79 -21.45 11.08
C GLU A 64 9.89 -20.23 11.37
N ARG A 65 10.46 -19.10 11.82
CA ARG A 65 9.73 -17.84 12.10
C ARG A 65 10.43 -16.66 11.46
N GLY A 66 9.69 -15.87 10.69
CA GLY A 66 10.22 -14.70 9.99
C GLY A 66 10.09 -13.42 10.78
N SER A 67 11.15 -12.59 10.80
CA SER A 67 11.01 -11.17 11.09
C SER A 67 10.37 -10.48 9.89
N LEU A 68 9.25 -9.79 10.09
CA LEU A 68 8.53 -9.06 9.05
C LEU A 68 9.21 -7.73 8.75
N ILE A 69 9.43 -7.46 7.47
CA ILE A 69 9.75 -6.14 6.93
C ILE A 69 8.58 -5.74 6.05
N THR A 70 8.01 -4.57 6.30
CA THR A 70 6.94 -4.04 5.46
C THR A 70 7.58 -3.25 4.33
N VAL A 71 7.19 -3.53 3.09
CA VAL A 71 7.66 -2.79 1.93
C VAL A 71 6.50 -2.13 1.24
N VAL A 72 6.67 -0.82 1.02
CA VAL A 72 5.81 -0.03 0.15
C VAL A 72 6.32 -0.15 -1.27
N THR A 73 5.40 -0.35 -2.19
CA THR A 73 5.67 -0.16 -3.61
C THR A 73 4.59 0.69 -4.25
N CYS A 74 4.98 1.46 -5.26
CA CYS A 74 4.06 2.31 -5.99
C CYS A 74 4.46 2.37 -7.46
N MET A 75 3.50 2.30 -8.37
CA MET A 75 3.80 2.44 -9.80
C MET A 75 2.64 3.08 -10.56
N SER A 76 2.96 3.73 -11.69
CA SER A 76 1.94 4.23 -12.61
C SER A 76 1.37 3.11 -13.49
N ALA A 77 0.21 3.36 -14.11
CA ALA A 77 -0.34 2.45 -15.12
C ALA A 77 0.50 2.36 -16.41
N THR A 78 1.49 3.25 -16.60
CA THR A 78 2.50 3.14 -17.66
C THR A 78 3.78 2.41 -17.23
N GLY A 79 3.88 1.96 -15.98
CA GLY A 79 5.08 1.28 -15.48
C GLY A 79 6.15 2.21 -14.93
N HIS A 80 5.80 3.43 -14.54
CA HIS A 80 6.72 4.30 -13.82
C HIS A 80 6.74 3.89 -12.35
N PHE A 81 7.73 3.10 -11.95
CA PHE A 81 7.91 2.61 -10.58
C PHE A 81 8.54 3.70 -9.70
N LYS A 82 7.99 3.88 -8.49
CA LYS A 82 8.60 4.68 -7.42
C LYS A 82 9.58 3.83 -6.64
N GLN A 83 10.53 4.48 -5.97
CA GLN A 83 11.47 3.75 -5.14
C GLN A 83 10.73 3.10 -3.97
N PRO A 84 11.08 1.86 -3.62
CA PRO A 84 10.43 1.16 -2.52
C PRO A 84 10.83 1.78 -1.18
N ASP A 85 9.91 1.74 -0.23
CA ASP A 85 10.16 2.19 1.14
C ASP A 85 10.06 0.99 2.08
N LEU A 86 11.13 0.74 2.84
CA LEU A 86 11.28 -0.42 3.69
C LEU A 86 11.11 -0.02 5.15
N THR A 87 10.08 -0.54 5.80
CA THR A 87 9.80 -0.32 7.23
C THR A 87 10.12 -1.57 8.05
N ASN A 88 10.90 -1.42 9.12
CA ASN A 88 11.21 -2.51 10.06
C ASN A 88 11.41 -1.99 11.49
N LYS A 89 11.58 -2.93 12.42
CA LYS A 89 11.96 -2.73 13.82
C LYS A 89 13.48 -2.55 14.03
N LYS A 90 14.27 -2.44 12.97
CA LYS A 90 15.75 -2.29 13.01
C LYS A 90 16.18 -1.29 11.95
N LEU A 91 17.25 -0.53 12.22
CA LEU A 91 17.68 0.59 11.37
C LEU A 91 18.48 0.16 10.12
N GLU A 92 19.09 -1.02 10.14
CA GLU A 92 20.03 -1.51 9.11
C GLU A 92 19.29 -2.13 7.91
N LEU A 93 18.42 -1.35 7.25
CA LEU A 93 17.52 -1.83 6.18
C LEU A 93 17.95 -1.48 4.77
N LEU A 94 18.98 -0.66 4.60
CA LEU A 94 19.35 -0.12 3.29
C LEU A 94 20.56 -0.79 2.66
N ASP A 95 21.25 -1.68 3.36
CA ASP A 95 22.41 -2.37 2.78
C ASP A 95 21.96 -3.27 1.62
N GLY A 96 22.40 -2.93 0.42
CA GLY A 96 21.99 -3.57 -0.83
C GLY A 96 20.55 -3.30 -1.29
N ALA A 97 19.80 -2.39 -0.66
CA ALA A 97 18.45 -2.01 -1.11
C ALA A 97 18.47 -1.35 -2.50
N PRO A 98 17.35 -1.32 -3.24
CA PRO A 98 17.26 -0.56 -4.48
C PRO A 98 17.71 0.90 -4.31
N ASN A 99 18.45 1.44 -5.28
CA ASN A 99 18.98 2.80 -5.19
C ASN A 99 17.84 3.82 -4.99
N GLY A 100 17.98 4.69 -4.00
CA GLY A 100 16.95 5.67 -3.65
C GLY A 100 15.82 5.11 -2.79
N SER A 101 15.90 3.85 -2.35
CA SER A 101 14.99 3.33 -1.33
C SER A 101 15.11 4.13 -0.06
N ARG A 102 13.97 4.31 0.60
CA ARG A 102 13.93 4.86 1.95
C ARG A 102 13.79 3.73 2.96
N ALA A 103 14.33 3.96 4.15
CA ALA A 103 14.08 3.11 5.29
C ALA A 103 13.37 3.90 6.38
N ALA A 104 12.29 3.33 6.89
CA ALA A 104 11.60 3.83 8.06
C ALA A 104 11.73 2.84 9.22
N TYR A 105 11.89 3.38 10.42
CA TYR A 105 11.87 2.59 11.63
C TYR A 105 10.49 2.73 12.29
N HIS A 106 9.90 1.58 12.61
CA HIS A 106 8.72 1.58 13.46
C HIS A 106 8.70 0.38 14.42
N LYS A 107 8.27 0.60 15.67
CA LYS A 107 8.30 -0.42 16.73
C LYS A 107 7.42 -1.63 16.40
N SER A 108 6.32 -1.41 15.68
CA SER A 108 5.40 -2.47 15.26
C SER A 108 5.91 -3.23 14.03
N GLY A 109 6.80 -2.63 13.23
CA GLY A 109 7.22 -3.12 11.92
C GLY A 109 6.20 -2.86 10.79
N TRP A 110 5.04 -2.27 11.13
CA TRP A 110 4.01 -1.84 10.20
C TRP A 110 4.15 -0.35 9.89
N ILE A 111 3.53 0.07 8.79
CA ILE A 111 3.44 1.47 8.40
C ILE A 111 2.34 2.14 9.21
N GLU A 112 2.69 3.27 9.82
CA GLU A 112 1.75 4.14 10.50
C GLU A 112 1.44 5.37 9.66
N SER A 113 0.40 6.11 10.04
CA SER A 113 -0.08 7.30 9.34
C SER A 113 1.04 8.30 9.05
N GLU A 114 1.95 8.52 10.00
CA GLU A 114 3.05 9.48 9.83
C GLU A 114 4.10 8.98 8.83
N THR A 115 4.49 7.70 8.90
CA THR A 115 5.40 7.08 7.92
C THR A 115 4.83 7.17 6.50
N PHE A 116 3.52 6.91 6.35
CA PHE A 116 2.85 7.06 5.07
C PHE A 116 2.79 8.52 4.60
N ARG A 117 2.57 9.49 5.51
CA ARG A 117 2.60 10.93 5.19
C ARG A 117 3.97 11.36 4.69
N THR A 118 5.04 10.96 5.37
CA THR A 118 6.42 11.22 4.94
C THR A 118 6.69 10.55 3.58
N TRP A 119 6.17 9.34 3.34
CA TRP A 119 6.26 8.69 2.01
C TRP A 119 5.60 9.52 0.93
N PHE A 120 4.37 9.95 1.17
CA PHE A 120 3.60 10.73 0.22
C PHE A 120 4.31 12.03 -0.14
N GLN A 121 4.85 12.74 0.84
CA GLN A 121 5.56 14.00 0.60
C GLN A 121 6.88 13.79 -0.16
N GLU A 122 7.79 12.97 0.38
CA GLU A 122 9.16 12.89 -0.13
C GLU A 122 9.34 12.00 -1.36
N GLN A 123 8.47 11.00 -1.55
CA GLN A 123 8.62 10.03 -2.65
C GLN A 123 7.58 10.27 -3.73
N PHE A 124 6.33 10.50 -3.35
CA PHE A 124 5.25 10.66 -4.31
C PHE A 124 5.21 12.08 -4.88
N LEU A 125 5.04 13.11 -4.04
CA LEU A 125 4.95 14.50 -4.53
C LEU A 125 6.24 14.96 -5.18
N ASP A 126 7.41 14.77 -4.54
CA ASP A 126 8.69 15.20 -5.11
C ASP A 126 9.05 14.46 -6.41
N GLY A 127 8.64 13.19 -6.52
CA GLY A 127 8.93 12.35 -7.67
C GLY A 127 7.94 12.46 -8.82
N VAL A 128 6.66 12.81 -8.56
CA VAL A 128 5.61 12.94 -9.60
C VAL A 128 5.41 14.40 -9.99
N LYS A 129 5.54 15.32 -9.02
CA LYS A 129 5.30 16.76 -9.16
C LYS A 129 3.91 17.10 -9.73
N PRO A 130 2.83 16.59 -9.10
CA PRO A 130 1.46 16.91 -9.52
C PRO A 130 1.16 18.40 -9.35
N THR A 131 0.22 18.90 -10.16
CA THR A 131 -0.35 20.24 -10.00
C THR A 131 -1.87 20.17 -10.09
N LYS A 132 -2.56 21.26 -9.80
CA LYS A 132 -4.03 21.31 -9.93
C LYS A 132 -4.48 21.27 -11.39
N GLU A 133 -3.63 21.72 -12.31
CA GLU A 133 -3.84 21.69 -13.75
C GLU A 133 -3.51 20.30 -14.34
N GLU A 134 -2.60 19.58 -13.69
CA GLU A 134 -2.20 18.23 -14.05
C GLU A 134 -2.42 17.25 -12.89
N PRO A 135 -3.69 16.99 -12.53
CA PRO A 135 -4.01 16.18 -11.35
C PRO A 135 -3.62 14.71 -11.53
N MET A 136 -3.29 14.07 -10.42
CA MET A 136 -2.92 12.66 -10.33
C MET A 136 -3.93 11.89 -9.49
N ILE A 137 -4.14 10.62 -9.82
CA ILE A 137 -4.98 9.69 -9.06
C ILE A 137 -4.06 8.68 -8.37
N LEU A 138 -4.19 8.56 -7.05
CA LEU A 138 -3.48 7.57 -6.25
C LEU A 138 -4.49 6.56 -5.70
N VAL A 139 -4.40 5.32 -6.18
CA VAL A 139 -5.23 4.20 -5.70
C VAL A 139 -4.47 3.44 -4.62
N LEU A 140 -5.12 3.19 -3.49
CA LEU A 140 -4.55 2.46 -2.34
C LEU A 140 -5.60 1.59 -1.65
N ASP A 141 -5.20 0.78 -0.66
CA ASP A 141 -6.14 0.00 0.13
C ASP A 141 -6.89 0.86 1.18
N GLY A 142 -8.01 0.35 1.69
CA GLY A 142 -8.80 1.06 2.70
C GLY A 142 -8.25 1.00 4.13
N HIS A 143 -6.95 0.78 4.35
CA HIS A 143 -6.39 0.68 5.69
C HIS A 143 -6.49 2.02 6.47
N CYS A 144 -6.66 1.94 7.79
CA CYS A 144 -6.95 3.11 8.62
C CYS A 144 -5.79 4.14 8.63
N SER A 145 -4.54 3.70 8.47
CA SER A 145 -3.36 4.57 8.33
C SER A 145 -3.46 5.48 7.10
N HIS A 146 -4.13 5.02 6.04
CA HIS A 146 -4.34 5.77 4.80
C HIS A 146 -5.58 6.66 4.89
N THR A 147 -6.68 6.13 5.44
CA THR A 147 -7.98 6.79 5.37
C THR A 147 -8.28 7.74 6.53
N ARG A 148 -7.63 7.58 7.69
CA ARG A 148 -7.82 8.43 8.88
C ARG A 148 -6.63 9.38 9.12
N ASN A 149 -6.09 9.94 8.03
CA ASN A 149 -4.96 10.86 8.07
C ASN A 149 -5.35 12.19 7.42
N LEU A 150 -5.97 13.09 8.21
CA LEU A 150 -6.45 14.37 7.70
C LEU A 150 -5.33 15.24 7.09
N PRO A 151 -4.14 15.40 7.72
CA PRO A 151 -3.04 16.16 7.12
C PRO A 151 -2.59 15.63 5.76
N LEU A 152 -2.57 14.31 5.58
CA LEU A 152 -2.27 13.70 4.28
C LEU A 152 -3.33 14.07 3.23
N LEU A 153 -4.62 13.94 3.57
CA LEU A 153 -5.71 14.23 2.64
C LEU A 153 -5.75 15.72 2.23
N GLU A 154 -5.46 16.62 3.16
CA GLU A 154 -5.31 18.05 2.91
C GLU A 154 -4.14 18.32 1.95
N SER A 155 -2.97 17.75 2.26
CA SER A 155 -1.77 17.87 1.43
C SER A 155 -2.00 17.32 0.01
N ALA A 156 -2.71 16.19 -0.12
CA ALA A 156 -3.07 15.62 -1.41
C ALA A 156 -3.96 16.58 -2.22
N LYS A 157 -5.00 17.12 -1.60
CA LYS A 157 -5.92 18.09 -2.24
C LYS A 157 -5.20 19.36 -2.68
N GLU A 158 -4.29 19.88 -1.87
CA GLU A 158 -3.52 21.09 -2.18
C GLU A 158 -2.62 20.92 -3.40
N ASN A 159 -2.07 19.72 -3.60
CA ASN A 159 -1.14 19.38 -4.67
C ASN A 159 -1.82 18.74 -5.90
N GLY A 160 -3.15 18.69 -5.96
CA GLY A 160 -3.86 18.12 -7.11
C GLY A 160 -3.82 16.58 -7.17
N VAL A 161 -3.73 15.91 -6.02
CA VAL A 161 -3.76 14.45 -5.92
C VAL A 161 -5.11 13.98 -5.38
N HIS A 162 -5.78 13.14 -6.15
CA HIS A 162 -7.01 12.46 -5.76
C HIS A 162 -6.68 11.06 -5.23
N ILE A 163 -6.83 10.88 -3.93
CA ILE A 163 -6.65 9.57 -3.28
C ILE A 163 -7.97 8.80 -3.33
N VAL A 164 -7.93 7.55 -3.80
CA VAL A 164 -9.08 6.65 -3.86
C VAL A 164 -8.73 5.33 -3.22
N SER A 165 -9.52 4.90 -2.23
CA SER A 165 -9.34 3.61 -1.59
C SER A 165 -10.14 2.50 -2.26
N LEU A 166 -9.55 1.32 -2.39
CA LEU A 166 -10.25 0.11 -2.80
C LEU A 166 -11.24 -0.31 -1.69
N PRO A 167 -12.40 -0.90 -2.04
CA PRO A 167 -13.32 -1.37 -1.04
C PRO A 167 -12.69 -2.47 -0.16
N PRO A 168 -13.10 -2.59 1.11
CA PRO A 168 -12.48 -3.51 2.05
C PRO A 168 -12.59 -4.98 1.58
N HIS A 169 -11.54 -5.75 1.82
CA HIS A 169 -11.45 -7.18 1.43
C HIS A 169 -11.63 -7.46 -0.07
N CYS A 170 -11.35 -6.47 -0.93
CA CYS A 170 -11.50 -6.60 -2.38
C CYS A 170 -10.17 -6.80 -3.12
N SER A 171 -9.02 -6.66 -2.46
CA SER A 171 -7.68 -6.64 -3.09
C SER A 171 -7.45 -7.81 -4.05
N HIS A 172 -7.69 -9.05 -3.61
CA HIS A 172 -7.52 -10.27 -4.43
C HIS A 172 -8.35 -10.31 -5.73
N LYS A 173 -9.43 -9.53 -5.84
CA LYS A 173 -10.31 -9.47 -7.02
C LYS A 173 -10.19 -8.18 -7.79
N MET A 174 -9.97 -7.08 -7.09
CA MET A 174 -10.04 -5.72 -7.62
C MET A 174 -8.70 -5.03 -7.75
N GLN A 175 -7.60 -5.60 -7.24
CA GLN A 175 -6.28 -4.99 -7.33
C GLN A 175 -5.48 -5.72 -8.41
N PRO A 176 -5.38 -5.15 -9.63
CA PRO A 176 -4.59 -5.74 -10.71
C PRO A 176 -3.10 -5.68 -10.39
N PHE A 177 -2.68 -4.64 -9.64
CA PHE A 177 -1.34 -4.46 -9.13
C PHE A 177 -0.85 -5.67 -8.32
N GLU A 178 -1.71 -6.24 -7.47
CA GLU A 178 -1.41 -7.44 -6.69
C GLU A 178 -1.06 -8.64 -7.59
N ARG A 179 -1.79 -8.82 -8.69
CA ARG A 179 -1.56 -9.94 -9.62
C ARG A 179 -0.41 -9.71 -10.60
N ALA A 180 -0.30 -8.47 -11.10
CA ALA A 180 0.64 -8.13 -12.15
C ALA A 180 2.05 -7.86 -11.62
N PHE A 181 2.18 -7.30 -10.41
CA PHE A 181 3.47 -6.91 -9.84
C PHE A 181 3.77 -7.63 -8.52
N MET A 182 2.90 -7.56 -7.51
CA MET A 182 3.20 -8.13 -6.19
C MET A 182 3.35 -9.66 -6.23
N TYR A 183 2.52 -10.34 -7.01
CA TYR A 183 2.60 -11.79 -7.15
C TYR A 183 3.94 -12.25 -7.77
N PRO A 184 4.40 -11.69 -8.91
CA PRO A 184 5.74 -11.94 -9.42
C PRO A 184 6.85 -11.54 -8.45
N LEU A 185 6.77 -10.36 -7.82
CA LEU A 185 7.75 -9.88 -6.85
C LEU A 185 7.96 -10.90 -5.70
N LYS A 186 6.87 -11.37 -5.08
CA LYS A 186 6.92 -12.42 -4.03
C LYS A 186 7.54 -13.72 -4.55
N THR A 187 7.33 -14.05 -5.83
CA THR A 187 7.89 -15.26 -6.46
C THR A 187 9.39 -15.12 -6.65
N TYR A 188 9.85 -14.00 -7.26
CA TYR A 188 11.27 -13.74 -7.46
C TYR A 188 12.01 -13.60 -6.12
N TYR A 189 11.39 -12.99 -5.12
CA TYR A 189 11.98 -12.90 -3.79
C TYR A 189 12.20 -14.27 -3.13
N GLY A 190 11.24 -15.19 -3.27
CA GLY A 190 11.44 -16.59 -2.84
C GLY A 190 12.62 -17.26 -3.55
N GLN A 191 12.76 -17.04 -4.85
CA GLN A 191 13.88 -17.55 -5.64
C GLN A 191 15.23 -16.96 -5.24
N GLU A 192 15.29 -15.66 -4.93
CA GLU A 192 16.54 -15.04 -4.44
C GLU A 192 16.94 -15.59 -3.07
N ILE A 193 15.99 -15.86 -2.17
CA ILE A 193 16.29 -16.54 -0.90
C ILE A 193 16.83 -17.95 -1.16
N GLU A 194 16.18 -18.75 -2.02
CA GLU A 194 16.64 -20.11 -2.35
C GLU A 194 18.06 -20.10 -2.93
N LYS A 195 18.31 -19.23 -3.91
CA LYS A 195 19.64 -19.02 -4.51
C LYS A 195 20.68 -18.62 -3.46
N TRP A 196 20.32 -17.74 -2.53
CA TRP A 196 21.24 -17.33 -1.47
C TRP A 196 21.60 -18.49 -0.54
N LEU A 197 20.62 -19.32 -0.16
CA LEU A 197 20.82 -20.47 0.71
C LEU A 197 21.69 -21.55 0.03
N GLU A 198 21.51 -21.77 -1.27
CA GLU A 198 22.36 -22.67 -2.06
C GLU A 198 23.82 -22.20 -2.11
N GLN A 199 24.06 -20.89 -2.15
CA GLN A 199 25.40 -20.31 -2.18
C GLN A 199 26.06 -20.19 -0.81
N HIS A 200 25.30 -20.38 0.28
CA HIS A 200 25.75 -20.17 1.65
C HIS A 200 25.35 -21.36 2.53
N GLU A 201 25.90 -22.53 2.22
CA GLU A 201 25.61 -23.76 2.95
C GLU A 201 25.80 -23.59 4.47
N GLY A 202 24.82 -24.10 5.24
CA GLY A 202 24.82 -24.02 6.71
C GLY A 202 24.46 -22.64 7.28
N ARG A 203 24.16 -21.64 6.45
CA ARG A 203 23.70 -20.31 6.89
C ARG A 203 22.21 -20.12 6.64
N VAL A 204 21.63 -19.19 7.39
CA VAL A 204 20.23 -18.75 7.26
C VAL A 204 20.17 -17.30 6.82
N VAL A 205 19.11 -16.93 6.08
CA VAL A 205 18.87 -15.52 5.73
C VAL A 205 18.50 -14.78 7.01
N THR A 206 19.16 -13.65 7.23
CA THR A 206 18.82 -12.75 8.32
C THR A 206 18.29 -11.43 7.77
N HIS A 207 17.76 -10.57 8.65
CA HIS A 207 17.32 -9.22 8.29
C HIS A 207 18.34 -8.42 7.48
N PHE A 208 19.64 -8.66 7.67
CA PHE A 208 20.72 -8.00 6.94
C PHE A 208 20.72 -8.31 5.43
N GLN A 209 20.22 -9.48 5.03
CA GLN A 209 20.17 -9.87 3.62
C GLN A 209 18.83 -9.51 2.97
N VAL A 210 17.80 -9.14 3.74
CA VAL A 210 16.46 -8.96 3.16
C VAL A 210 16.44 -7.88 2.10
N ALA A 211 17.10 -6.75 2.37
CA ALA A 211 17.14 -5.61 1.46
C ALA A 211 17.85 -5.95 0.13
N MET A 212 19.01 -6.62 0.18
CA MET A 212 19.72 -7.04 -1.03
C MET A 212 18.95 -8.07 -1.86
N LEU A 213 18.33 -9.06 -1.21
CA LEU A 213 17.53 -10.08 -1.89
C LEU A 213 16.26 -9.47 -2.49
N PHE A 214 15.64 -8.54 -1.76
CA PHE A 214 14.53 -7.77 -2.26
C PHE A 214 14.93 -6.93 -3.48
N ALA A 215 16.12 -6.32 -3.48
CA ALA A 215 16.57 -5.51 -4.61
C ALA A 215 16.70 -6.31 -5.91
N GLU A 216 17.27 -7.51 -5.83
CA GLU A 216 17.37 -8.41 -6.98
C GLU A 216 15.99 -8.88 -7.46
N ALA A 217 15.09 -9.21 -6.54
CA ALA A 217 13.71 -9.55 -6.88
C ALA A 217 12.94 -8.39 -7.51
N TYR A 218 13.14 -7.17 -6.99
CA TYR A 218 12.50 -5.95 -7.46
C TYR A 218 12.94 -5.60 -8.89
N LYS A 219 14.24 -5.71 -9.19
CA LYS A 219 14.75 -5.52 -10.57
C LYS A 219 14.11 -6.48 -11.57
N LYS A 220 13.80 -7.71 -11.14
CA LYS A 220 13.13 -8.72 -11.98
C LYS A 220 11.63 -8.47 -12.14
N SER A 221 10.96 -7.91 -11.13
CA SER A 221 9.52 -7.62 -11.19
C SER A 221 9.18 -6.27 -11.80
N ALA A 222 10.01 -5.24 -11.62
CA ALA A 222 9.79 -3.88 -12.09
C ALA A 222 10.17 -3.73 -13.58
N THR A 223 9.43 -4.41 -14.46
CA THR A 223 9.69 -4.46 -15.90
C THR A 223 8.55 -3.85 -16.72
N VAL A 224 8.82 -3.57 -17.99
CA VAL A 224 7.79 -3.12 -18.95
C VAL A 224 6.67 -4.14 -19.11
N THR A 225 6.96 -5.44 -19.07
CA THR A 225 5.93 -6.49 -19.11
C THR A 225 4.96 -6.39 -17.92
N THR A 226 5.48 -6.11 -16.73
CA THR A 226 4.63 -5.89 -15.56
C THR A 226 3.74 -4.65 -15.75
N ALA A 227 4.28 -3.58 -16.32
CA ALA A 227 3.53 -2.39 -16.67
C ALA A 227 2.39 -2.70 -17.66
N ASP A 228 2.68 -3.45 -18.71
CA ASP A 228 1.69 -3.86 -19.71
C ASP A 228 0.56 -4.69 -19.11
N ASN A 229 0.89 -5.65 -18.24
CA ASN A 229 -0.10 -6.44 -17.50
C ASN A 229 -0.93 -5.57 -16.53
N SER A 230 -0.35 -4.46 -16.08
CA SER A 230 -0.97 -3.53 -15.14
C SER A 230 -1.77 -2.42 -15.81
N LYS A 231 -1.74 -2.29 -17.14
CA LYS A 231 -2.69 -1.47 -17.92
C LYS A 231 -4.15 -1.86 -17.63
N PHE A 232 -4.37 -3.05 -17.06
CA PHE A 232 -5.66 -3.46 -16.52
C PHE A 232 -6.17 -2.54 -15.38
N LEU A 233 -5.32 -1.80 -14.67
CA LEU A 233 -5.71 -0.73 -13.73
C LEU A 233 -6.61 0.32 -14.39
N MET A 234 -6.29 0.74 -15.62
CA MET A 234 -7.15 1.60 -16.43
C MET A 234 -8.45 0.89 -16.83
N SER A 235 -8.38 -0.43 -17.01
CA SER A 235 -9.54 -1.27 -17.33
C SER A 235 -10.40 -1.65 -16.12
N LEU A 236 -10.16 -1.08 -14.92
CA LEU A 236 -11.11 -1.22 -13.81
C LEU A 236 -12.53 -0.83 -14.27
N ILE A 237 -12.67 0.12 -15.21
CA ILE A 237 -13.93 0.43 -15.90
C ILE A 237 -14.57 -0.79 -16.59
N ASN A 238 -13.78 -1.65 -17.26
CA ASN A 238 -14.26 -2.88 -17.88
C ASN A 238 -14.68 -3.94 -16.84
N MET A 239 -14.24 -3.83 -15.57
CA MET A 239 -14.70 -4.72 -14.51
C MET A 239 -16.18 -4.51 -14.14
N ARG A 240 -16.72 -3.29 -14.31
CA ARG A 240 -18.16 -3.01 -14.17
C ARG A 240 -19.00 -3.78 -15.22
N LYS A 241 -18.44 -4.05 -16.40
CA LYS A 241 -19.07 -4.80 -17.49
C LYS A 241 -18.72 -6.30 -17.47
N ASN A 242 -17.79 -6.72 -16.62
CA ASN A 242 -17.34 -8.10 -16.55
C ASN A 242 -18.37 -8.99 -15.83
N GLN A 243 -19.22 -9.66 -16.62
CA GLN A 243 -20.26 -10.56 -16.11
C GLN A 243 -19.73 -11.66 -15.17
N ARG A 244 -18.46 -12.08 -15.26
CA ARG A 244 -17.88 -13.06 -14.32
C ARG A 244 -17.68 -12.48 -12.93
N MET A 245 -17.28 -11.21 -12.82
CA MET A 245 -17.15 -10.51 -11.54
C MET A 245 -18.52 -10.27 -10.93
N ILE A 246 -19.49 -9.79 -11.71
CA ILE A 246 -20.89 -9.62 -11.26
C ILE A 246 -21.44 -10.95 -10.73
N ARG A 247 -21.30 -12.04 -11.48
CA ARG A 247 -21.70 -13.38 -11.01
C ARG A 247 -20.97 -13.81 -9.73
N THR A 248 -19.69 -13.50 -9.60
CA THR A 248 -18.91 -13.81 -8.38
C THR A 248 -19.39 -12.99 -7.18
N ILE A 249 -19.70 -11.71 -7.38
CA ILE A 249 -20.29 -10.83 -6.38
C ILE A 249 -21.67 -11.38 -5.97
N ASP A 250 -22.52 -11.75 -6.92
CA ASP A 250 -23.87 -12.27 -6.68
C ASP A 250 -23.84 -13.62 -5.95
N LEU A 251 -22.92 -14.52 -6.32
CA LEU A 251 -22.73 -15.82 -5.66
C LEU A 251 -22.22 -15.70 -4.22
N LEU A 252 -21.34 -14.74 -3.96
CA LEU A 252 -20.80 -14.49 -2.62
C LEU A 252 -21.80 -13.73 -1.74
N GLY A 253 -22.55 -12.80 -2.33
CA GLY A 253 -23.67 -12.13 -1.67
C GLY A 253 -24.71 -13.12 -1.16
N ARG A 254 -25.07 -14.13 -1.97
CA ARG A 254 -25.98 -15.23 -1.57
C ARG A 254 -25.42 -16.06 -0.42
N LYS A 255 -24.16 -16.52 -0.51
CA LYS A 255 -23.52 -17.31 0.56
C LYS A 255 -23.47 -16.57 1.91
N MET A 256 -23.26 -15.26 1.90
CA MET A 256 -23.24 -14.46 3.14
C MET A 256 -24.64 -14.20 3.71
N VAL A 257 -25.71 -14.31 2.91
CA VAL A 257 -27.10 -14.25 3.39
C VAL A 257 -27.51 -15.61 3.96
N ASP A 258 -27.20 -16.70 3.26
CA ASP A 258 -27.51 -18.07 3.71
C ASP A 258 -26.80 -18.42 5.04
N SER A 259 -25.57 -17.96 5.24
CA SER A 259 -24.83 -18.15 6.50
C SER A 259 -25.32 -17.26 7.66
N ALA A 260 -26.08 -16.20 7.39
CA ALA A 260 -26.68 -15.35 8.43
C ALA A 260 -28.01 -15.93 8.95
N GLU A 261 -28.68 -16.77 8.16
CA GLU A 261 -29.93 -17.44 8.54
C GLU A 261 -29.71 -18.74 9.34
N SER A 262 -28.49 -19.30 9.33
CA SER A 262 -28.21 -20.63 9.92
C SER A 262 -27.45 -20.65 11.25
N GLY A 263 -27.20 -19.52 11.92
CA GLY A 263 -26.32 -19.46 13.10
C GLY A 263 -26.92 -18.82 14.34
N ASN A 264 -27.48 -19.62 15.25
CA ASN A 264 -27.86 -19.19 16.61
C ASN A 264 -26.82 -19.69 17.64
N ARG A 265 -26.28 -18.75 18.44
CA ARG A 265 -25.54 -18.83 19.73
C ARG A 265 -24.40 -19.85 19.92
N GLN A 266 -23.18 -19.34 20.04
CA GLN A 266 -22.35 -19.40 21.27
C GLN A 266 -21.18 -18.41 21.12
N GLY A 267 -21.02 -17.54 22.11
CA GLY A 267 -20.01 -16.46 22.11
C GLY A 267 -18.76 -16.86 22.87
N ASP A 268 -17.62 -16.35 22.38
CA ASP A 268 -16.28 -16.27 22.98
C ASP A 268 -15.44 -15.31 22.09
N PRO A 269 -14.35 -14.67 22.59
CA PRO A 269 -14.33 -13.29 23.07
C PRO A 269 -13.84 -12.26 22.05
N GLU A 270 -14.10 -11.01 22.42
CA GLU A 270 -13.97 -9.74 21.69
C GLU A 270 -12.64 -9.50 20.96
N ASP A 271 -12.77 -9.13 19.67
CA ASP A 271 -11.81 -8.30 18.94
C ASP A 271 -11.60 -6.99 19.71
N SER A 272 -10.34 -6.70 20.08
CA SER A 272 -9.98 -5.45 20.74
C SER A 272 -10.30 -4.25 19.84
N ALA A 273 -11.42 -3.60 20.14
CA ALA A 273 -11.88 -2.37 19.52
C ALA A 273 -10.84 -1.25 19.68
N CYS A 274 -10.66 -0.48 18.60
CA CYS A 274 -10.07 0.85 18.66
C CYS A 274 -10.97 1.73 19.56
N PRO A 275 -10.46 2.42 20.60
CA PRO A 275 -11.31 3.08 21.58
C PRO A 275 -12.13 4.21 20.93
N SER A 276 -13.45 4.12 21.09
CA SER A 276 -14.39 5.19 20.78
C SER A 276 -14.28 6.28 21.84
N SER A 277 -13.84 7.48 21.46
CA SER A 277 -13.98 8.68 22.27
C SER A 277 -15.21 9.47 21.81
N THR A 278 -16.21 9.44 22.67
CA THR A 278 -17.12 10.55 23.06
C THR A 278 -17.83 11.35 21.97
N GLU A 279 -19.17 11.27 22.03
CA GLU A 279 -20.15 12.06 21.31
C GLU A 279 -19.81 13.56 21.27
N ILE A 280 -19.80 14.14 20.07
CA ILE A 280 -19.98 15.59 19.88
C ILE A 280 -21.21 15.77 19.00
N ASN A 281 -22.28 16.29 19.61
CA ASN A 281 -23.49 16.71 18.90
C ASN A 281 -23.17 17.83 17.89
N PRO A 282 -23.83 17.86 16.71
CA PRO A 282 -23.56 18.84 15.68
C PRO A 282 -24.03 20.24 16.11
N ILE A 283 -23.10 21.19 16.21
CA ILE A 283 -23.43 22.61 16.37
C ILE A 283 -23.88 23.17 15.01
N ARG A 284 -25.05 23.80 15.08
CA ARG A 284 -25.84 24.49 14.06
C ARG A 284 -25.00 25.54 13.31
N GLN A 285 -25.24 25.63 12.00
CA GLN A 285 -24.82 26.75 11.15
C GLN A 285 -25.30 28.09 11.74
N GLU A 286 -24.39 29.03 11.95
CA GLU A 286 -24.70 30.46 11.91
C GLU A 286 -23.69 31.19 11.03
N GLN A 287 -24.26 31.93 10.09
CA GLN A 287 -23.57 32.88 9.23
C GLN A 287 -23.18 34.12 10.06
N SER A 288 -21.95 34.60 9.94
CA SER A 288 -21.71 36.05 9.93
C SER A 288 -20.39 36.38 9.25
N ALA A 289 -20.44 37.46 8.46
CA ALA A 289 -19.37 38.02 7.67
C ALA A 289 -18.55 39.04 8.48
N SER A 290 -17.35 39.32 7.95
CA SER A 290 -16.53 40.51 8.15
C SER A 290 -15.84 40.73 9.51
N ALA A 291 -14.51 40.75 9.50
CA ALA A 291 -13.72 41.92 9.87
C ALA A 291 -12.23 41.66 9.64
N TRP A 292 -11.60 42.60 8.93
CA TRP A 292 -10.16 42.71 8.72
C TRP A 292 -9.46 43.13 10.02
N THR A 293 -8.35 42.47 10.39
CA THR A 293 -7.21 43.16 11.03
C THR A 293 -5.90 42.46 10.73
N GLN A 294 -4.93 43.26 10.30
CA GLN A 294 -3.51 42.97 10.05
C GLN A 294 -2.82 42.25 11.22
N TRP A 295 -1.92 41.32 10.90
CA TRP A 295 -0.82 40.94 11.79
C TRP A 295 0.50 40.98 11.01
N HIS A 296 1.38 41.89 11.41
CA HIS A 296 2.75 42.01 10.90
C HIS A 296 3.71 41.08 11.67
N PRO A 297 4.76 40.55 11.02
CA PRO A 297 5.71 39.63 11.63
C PRO A 297 6.74 40.37 12.49
N THR A 298 6.93 39.96 13.74
CA THR A 298 8.08 40.37 14.55
C THR A 298 9.31 39.56 14.16
N THR A 299 10.23 40.25 13.50
CA THR A 299 11.62 39.87 13.31
C THR A 299 12.40 39.95 14.63
N CYS A 300 13.13 38.90 14.99
CA CYS A 300 14.26 39.01 15.92
C CYS A 300 15.56 38.98 15.11
N LYS A 301 16.29 40.09 15.10
CA LYS A 301 17.70 40.17 14.67
C LYS A 301 18.58 40.57 15.87
N PRO A 302 19.86 40.16 15.87
CA PRO A 302 20.78 40.31 16.99
C PRO A 302 21.51 41.66 16.98
N ASN A 303 22.10 42.05 18.12
CA ASN A 303 23.35 42.81 18.12
C ASN A 303 24.08 42.79 19.48
N CYS A 304 25.41 42.70 19.39
CA CYS A 304 26.47 42.98 20.38
C CYS A 304 26.29 44.36 21.07
N SER A 305 26.94 44.73 22.18
CA SER A 305 28.35 44.61 22.56
C SER A 305 28.61 45.17 23.98
N SER A 306 29.67 44.66 24.66
CA SER A 306 30.58 45.31 25.66
C SER A 306 29.97 45.97 26.92
N THR A 307 30.53 45.88 28.14
CA THR A 307 31.91 46.27 28.55
C THR A 307 32.11 45.93 30.05
N THR A 308 33.38 45.63 30.43
CA THR A 308 34.06 45.87 31.74
C THR A 308 33.49 45.36 33.07
N GLY A 309 34.35 44.67 33.83
CA GLY A 309 34.21 44.42 35.27
C GLY A 309 34.70 43.06 35.70
#